data_AF-Q9DGE7-F1
#
_entry.id   AF-Q9DGE7-F1
#
_cell.length_a   1.000
_cell.length_b   1.000
_cell.length_c   1.000
_cell.angle_alpha   90.00
_cell.angle_beta   90.00
_cell.angle_gamma   90.00
#
_symmetry.space_group_name_H-M   'P 1'
#
loop_
_entity.id
_entity.type
_entity.pdbx_description
1 polymer ?
#
loop_
_entity_poly.entity_id
_entity_poly.type
_entity_poly.pdbx_seq_one_letter_code
_entity_poly.pdbx_strand_id
1 'polypeptide(L)'
;GLECDGKVRVCCKKQFYVNFKDIAWADWIIAPSGYHANYCEGDCPSHAASLPGSSLSFHSTVISHYRMKENSPFQSLKSCCTPTRLRAMSMLYYDEKQRIVKKDIPNMIVEECGC
;
A
#
# COMPACT_ATOMS: atom_id res chain seq x y z
N GLY A 1 -9.14 -6.51 2.66
CA GLY A 1 -7.78 -7.12 2.77
C GLY A 1 -7.53 -7.56 4.21
N LEU A 2 -6.40 -8.23 4.48
CA LEU A 2 -6.01 -8.65 5.83
C LEU A 2 -5.40 -7.48 6.62
N GLU A 3 -5.75 -7.34 7.90
CA GLU A 3 -5.11 -6.41 8.83
C GLU A 3 -4.01 -7.15 9.60
N CYS A 4 -2.88 -6.48 9.84
CA CYS A 4 -1.80 -7.06 10.64
C CYS A 4 -2.21 -7.08 12.11
N ASP A 5 -2.48 -8.26 12.67
CA ASP A 5 -2.34 -8.49 14.12
C ASP A 5 -0.92 -8.99 14.39
N GLY A 6 -0.35 -8.76 15.58
CA GLY A 6 1.06 -9.04 15.88
C GLY A 6 1.53 -10.51 15.73
N LYS A 7 0.68 -11.41 15.23
CA LYS A 7 0.99 -12.82 14.91
C LYS A 7 0.99 -13.10 13.40
N VAL A 8 0.43 -12.22 12.58
CA VAL A 8 0.39 -12.35 11.12
C VAL A 8 1.77 -12.06 10.54
N ARG A 9 2.33 -13.04 9.81
CA ARG A 9 3.60 -12.89 9.07
C ARG A 9 3.42 -12.71 7.56
N VAL A 10 2.21 -12.98 7.06
CA VAL A 10 1.86 -12.87 5.63
C VAL A 10 1.46 -11.43 5.29
N CYS A 11 1.46 -11.08 4.01
CA CYS A 11 1.09 -9.74 3.55
C CYS A 11 -0.23 -9.24 4.15
N CYS A 12 -0.17 -8.12 4.86
CA CYS A 12 -1.28 -7.49 5.56
C CYS A 12 -1.12 -5.96 5.58
N LYS A 13 -2.21 -5.26 5.84
CA LYS A 13 -2.21 -3.81 6.06
C LYS A 13 -1.92 -3.50 7.52
N LYS A 14 -1.03 -2.56 7.76
CA LYS A 14 -0.69 -2.06 9.10
C LYS A 14 -1.03 -0.59 9.23
N GLN A 15 -1.59 -0.23 10.37
CA GLN A 15 -1.90 1.16 10.68
C GLN A 15 -0.63 1.99 10.80
N PHE A 16 -0.63 3.14 10.15
CA PHE A 16 0.48 4.09 10.20
C PHE A 16 -0.06 5.50 10.08
N TYR A 17 0.23 6.31 11.08
CA TYR A 17 -0.18 7.71 11.12
C TYR A 17 0.96 8.59 10.59
N VAL A 18 0.65 9.40 9.59
CA VAL A 18 1.54 10.44 9.07
C VAL A 18 1.13 11.75 9.68
N ASN A 19 2.04 12.37 10.42
CA ASN A 19 1.93 13.76 10.85
C ASN A 19 2.70 14.64 9.87
N PHE A 20 2.05 15.61 9.24
CA PHE A 20 2.71 16.45 8.23
C PHE A 20 3.82 17.33 8.83
N LYS A 21 3.83 17.54 10.15
CA LYS A 21 4.95 18.21 10.83
C LYS A 21 6.23 17.39 10.78
N ASP A 22 6.14 16.07 10.91
CA ASP A 22 7.30 15.17 11.00
C ASP A 22 8.07 15.10 9.67
N ILE A 23 7.42 15.47 8.56
CA ILE A 23 8.00 15.52 7.21
C ILE A 23 8.13 16.94 6.65
N ALA A 24 7.98 17.96 7.50
CA ALA A 24 8.06 19.38 7.13
C ALA A 24 7.08 19.81 6.02
N TRP A 25 5.88 19.22 5.99
CA TRP A 25 4.81 19.58 5.04
C TRP A 25 3.72 20.44 5.67
N ALA A 26 3.75 20.62 6.99
CA ALA A 26 2.79 21.46 7.71
C ALA A 26 2.84 22.94 7.30
N ASP A 27 3.91 23.39 6.63
CA ASP A 27 4.05 24.78 6.15
C ASP A 27 3.16 25.07 4.94
N TRP A 28 2.83 24.05 4.14
CA TRP A 28 2.03 24.21 2.92
C TRP A 28 0.71 23.42 2.94
N ILE A 29 0.59 22.38 3.78
CA ILE A 29 -0.68 21.69 4.04
C ILE A 29 -1.39 22.34 5.23
N ILE A 30 -2.57 22.89 4.98
CA ILE A 30 -3.39 23.57 6.00
C ILE A 30 -4.22 22.56 6.79
N ALA A 31 -4.88 21.61 6.09
CA ALA A 31 -5.70 20.60 6.73
C ALA A 31 -5.82 19.30 5.91
N PRO A 32 -5.95 18.14 6.60
CA PRO A 32 -5.75 17.97 8.04
C PRO A 32 -4.26 18.07 8.43
N SER A 33 -3.95 18.09 9.72
CA SER A 33 -2.58 18.13 10.23
C SER A 33 -1.82 16.81 10.06
N GLY A 34 -2.55 15.71 9.86
CA GLY A 34 -2.02 14.37 9.68
C GLY A 34 -3.16 13.38 9.48
N TYR A 35 -2.83 12.14 9.14
CA TYR A 35 -3.83 11.11 8.82
C TYR A 35 -3.27 9.69 8.89
N HIS A 36 -4.15 8.69 8.94
CA HIS A 36 -3.77 7.28 8.84
C HIS A 36 -3.57 6.89 7.37
N ALA A 37 -2.32 6.97 6.90
CA ALA A 37 -1.92 6.54 5.56
C ALA A 37 -1.96 5.01 5.43
N ASN A 38 -1.54 4.32 6.50
CA ASN A 38 -1.32 2.88 6.53
C ASN A 38 -0.27 2.41 5.50
N TYR A 39 0.20 1.18 5.63
CA TYR A 39 1.11 0.57 4.66
C TYR A 39 0.95 -0.95 4.64
N CYS A 40 1.61 -1.58 3.66
CA CYS A 40 1.60 -3.01 3.48
C CYS A 40 2.93 -3.62 3.94
N GLU A 41 2.88 -4.66 4.76
CA GLU A 41 4.05 -5.43 5.17
C GLU A 41 3.72 -6.92 5.28
N GLY A 42 4.77 -7.75 5.33
CA GLY A 42 4.66 -9.20 5.47
C GLY A 42 5.15 -9.95 4.24
N ASP A 43 5.28 -11.26 4.41
CA ASP A 43 5.83 -12.16 3.41
C ASP A 43 4.79 -12.52 2.32
N CYS A 44 5.28 -12.64 1.09
CA CYS A 44 4.53 -13.15 -0.07
C CYS A 44 5.15 -14.48 -0.55
N PRO A 45 4.88 -15.60 0.14
CA PRO A 45 5.44 -16.90 -0.23
C PRO A 45 4.92 -17.37 -1.60
N SER A 46 5.66 -18.27 -2.25
CA SER A 46 5.32 -18.71 -3.61
C SER A 46 3.95 -19.40 -3.72
N HIS A 47 3.43 -19.93 -2.62
CA HIS A 47 2.10 -20.51 -2.47
C HIS A 47 1.08 -19.55 -1.84
N ALA A 48 1.34 -18.24 -1.85
CA ALA A 48 0.45 -17.22 -1.26
C ALA A 48 -0.97 -17.20 -1.85
N ALA A 49 -1.20 -17.80 -3.03
CA ALA A 49 -2.54 -17.97 -3.63
C ALA A 49 -3.52 -18.72 -2.71
N SER A 50 -3.00 -19.55 -1.81
CA SER A 50 -3.80 -20.33 -0.87
C SER A 50 -3.88 -19.71 0.53
N LEU A 51 -3.18 -18.59 0.79
CA LEU A 51 -3.14 -17.97 2.11
C LEU A 51 -4.28 -16.95 2.28
N PRO A 52 -4.98 -16.94 3.43
CA PRO A 52 -5.98 -15.93 3.74
C PRO A 52 -5.32 -14.55 3.76
N GLY A 53 -5.89 -13.57 3.06
CA GLY A 53 -5.43 -12.18 3.11
C GLY A 53 -4.49 -11.74 1.99
N SER A 54 -3.83 -12.68 1.33
CA SER A 54 -3.10 -12.44 0.08
C SER A 54 -4.11 -12.35 -1.06
N SER A 55 -4.73 -11.18 -1.19
CA SER A 55 -5.42 -10.78 -2.42
C SER A 55 -4.42 -10.87 -3.57
N LEU A 56 -4.44 -11.98 -4.31
CA LEU A 56 -3.66 -12.15 -5.52
C LEU A 56 -4.54 -11.84 -6.72
N SER A 57 -4.06 -10.88 -7.52
CA SER A 57 -4.66 -10.65 -8.83
C SER A 57 -4.46 -11.90 -9.71
N PHE A 58 -5.34 -12.10 -10.69
CA PHE A 58 -5.15 -13.15 -11.70
C PHE A 58 -3.76 -13.07 -12.36
N HIS A 59 -3.26 -11.86 -12.59
CA HIS A 59 -1.92 -11.64 -13.13
C HIS A 59 -0.82 -12.20 -12.20
N SER A 60 -0.89 -11.92 -10.89
CA SER A 60 0.06 -12.46 -9.91
C SER A 60 0.06 -13.99 -9.86
N THR A 61 -1.11 -14.61 -10.02
CA THR A 61 -1.23 -16.08 -10.10
C THR A 61 -0.53 -16.64 -11.34
N VAL A 62 -0.71 -16.02 -12.52
CA VAL A 62 -0.03 -16.44 -13.76
C VAL A 62 1.49 -16.33 -13.61
N ILE A 63 2.00 -15.21 -13.07
CA ILE A 63 3.44 -15.03 -12.84
C ILE A 63 3.98 -16.06 -11.84
N SER A 64 3.22 -16.37 -10.77
CA SER A 64 3.60 -17.40 -9.81
C SER A 64 3.75 -18.78 -10.46
N HIS A 65 2.83 -19.15 -11.37
CA HIS A 65 2.92 -20.40 -12.12
C HIS A 65 4.16 -20.46 -13.01
N TYR A 66 4.50 -19.36 -13.70
CA TYR A 66 5.74 -19.33 -14.49
C TYR A 66 6.98 -19.42 -13.62
N ARG A 67 6.99 -18.82 -12.43
CA ARG A 67 8.12 -18.90 -11.48
C ARG A 67 8.37 -20.34 -10.98
N MET A 68 7.33 -21.16 -10.87
CA MET A 68 7.46 -22.56 -10.44
C MET A 68 8.01 -23.50 -11.51
N LYS A 69 8.11 -23.06 -12.78
CA LYS A 69 8.73 -23.86 -13.84
C LYS A 69 10.25 -23.84 -13.73
N GLU A 70 10.86 -24.99 -14.00
CA GLU A 70 12.31 -25.12 -14.12
C GLU A 70 12.85 -24.26 -15.29
N ASN A 71 13.99 -23.62 -15.09
CA ASN A 71 14.63 -22.69 -16.04
C ASN A 71 13.76 -21.47 -16.44
N SER A 72 12.81 -21.09 -15.59
CA SER A 72 12.01 -19.89 -15.81
C SER A 72 12.84 -18.61 -15.63
N PRO A 73 12.71 -17.61 -16.52
CA PRO A 73 13.35 -16.31 -16.32
C PRO A 73 12.82 -15.59 -15.07
N PHE A 74 11.67 -16.02 -14.53
CA PHE A 74 11.03 -15.44 -13.35
C PHE A 74 11.39 -16.16 -12.04
N GLN A 75 12.27 -17.17 -12.08
CA GLN A 75 12.59 -18.01 -10.91
C GLN A 75 13.21 -17.20 -9.76
N SER A 76 13.98 -16.16 -10.07
CA SER A 76 14.58 -15.24 -9.09
C SER A 76 13.62 -14.13 -8.63
N LEU A 77 12.46 -13.97 -9.28
CA LEU A 77 11.52 -12.89 -8.97
C LEU A 77 10.69 -13.23 -7.71
N LYS A 78 10.88 -12.45 -6.66
CA LYS A 78 10.07 -12.54 -5.43
C LYS A 78 8.84 -11.65 -5.55
N SER A 79 7.70 -12.11 -5.05
CA SER A 79 6.52 -11.25 -4.91
C SER A 79 6.72 -10.32 -3.70
N CYS A 80 6.23 -9.09 -3.80
CA CYS A 80 6.31 -8.07 -2.77
C CYS A 80 4.90 -7.77 -2.24
N CYS A 81 4.78 -7.49 -0.94
CA CYS A 81 3.53 -7.05 -0.35
C CYS A 81 3.31 -5.56 -0.69
N THR A 82 2.25 -5.25 -1.43
CA THR A 82 1.99 -3.89 -1.95
C THR A 82 0.53 -3.48 -1.81
N PRO A 83 0.21 -2.16 -1.83
CA PRO A 83 -1.16 -1.69 -1.86
C PRO A 83 -1.89 -2.12 -3.12
N THR A 84 -3.06 -2.73 -2.98
CA THR A 84 -3.93 -3.14 -4.11
C THR A 84 -5.15 -2.24 -4.26
N ARG A 85 -5.57 -1.58 -3.17
CA ARG A 85 -6.60 -0.54 -3.20
C ARG A 85 -6.19 0.63 -2.33
N LEU A 86 -6.28 1.83 -2.91
CA LEU A 86 -6.05 3.08 -2.21
C LEU A 86 -7.27 4.00 -2.35
N ARG A 87 -7.50 4.82 -1.32
CA ARG A 87 -8.58 5.81 -1.28
C ARG A 87 -8.02 7.23 -1.39
N ALA A 88 -8.79 8.08 -2.05
CA ALA A 88 -8.54 9.51 -2.07
C ALA A 88 -8.80 10.17 -0.70
N MET A 89 -8.16 11.30 -0.47
CA MET A 89 -8.31 12.07 0.75
C MET A 89 -8.45 13.56 0.42
N SER A 90 -9.43 14.22 1.04
CA SER A 90 -9.62 15.66 0.93
C SER A 90 -8.53 16.39 1.68
N MET A 91 -7.87 17.32 1.00
CA MET A 91 -6.80 18.14 1.55
C MET A 91 -7.05 19.61 1.24
N LEU A 92 -6.66 20.46 2.18
CA LEU A 92 -6.60 21.91 2.05
C LEU A 92 -5.12 22.32 2.10
N TYR A 93 -4.60 22.96 1.06
CA TYR A 93 -3.17 23.29 0.95
C TYR A 93 -2.94 24.55 0.11
N TYR A 94 -1.75 25.12 0.21
CA TYR A 94 -1.29 26.20 -0.67
C TYR A 94 -0.74 25.63 -1.98
N ASP A 95 -1.26 26.09 -3.12
CA ASP A 95 -0.68 25.76 -4.43
C ASP A 95 0.61 26.56 -4.72
N GLU A 96 1.26 26.28 -5.85
CA GLU A 96 2.49 26.97 -6.28
C GLU A 96 2.31 28.49 -6.42
N LYS A 97 1.07 28.98 -6.54
CA LYS A 97 0.72 30.40 -6.64
C LYS A 97 0.30 30.99 -5.29
N GLN A 98 0.55 30.28 -4.18
CA GLN A 98 0.18 30.68 -2.82
C GLN A 98 -1.34 30.86 -2.62
N ARG A 99 -2.16 30.14 -3.39
CA ARG A 99 -3.61 30.17 -3.25
C ARG A 99 -4.07 28.95 -2.46
N ILE A 100 -5.11 29.14 -1.66
CA ILE A 100 -5.73 28.06 -0.90
C ILE A 100 -6.54 27.19 -1.87
N VAL A 101 -6.21 25.90 -1.93
CA VAL A 101 -6.89 24.90 -2.76
C VAL A 101 -7.43 23.79 -1.87
N LYS A 102 -8.73 23.47 -2.06
CA LYS A 102 -9.34 22.25 -1.52
C LYS A 102 -9.47 21.22 -2.64
N LYS A 103 -8.91 20.04 -2.45
CA LYS A 103 -8.96 18.97 -3.46
C LYS A 103 -8.90 17.59 -2.83
N ASP A 104 -9.59 16.63 -3.43
CA ASP A 104 -9.40 15.22 -3.12
C ASP A 104 -8.17 14.69 -3.88
N ILE A 105 -7.11 14.39 -3.12
CA ILE A 105 -5.88 13.85 -3.67
C ILE A 105 -6.02 12.32 -3.75
N PRO A 106 -5.87 11.71 -4.94
CA PRO A 106 -6.00 10.27 -5.10
C PRO A 106 -4.86 9.52 -4.42
N ASN A 107 -5.08 8.23 -4.11
CA ASN A 107 -4.06 7.30 -3.65
C ASN A 107 -3.34 7.69 -2.34
N MET A 108 -4.02 8.41 -1.44
CA MET A 108 -3.42 8.89 -0.19
C MET A 108 -3.45 7.85 0.93
N ILE A 109 -4.48 7.00 0.99
CA ILE A 109 -4.71 6.06 2.09
C ILE A 109 -4.75 4.64 1.55
N VAL A 110 -3.93 3.74 2.10
CA VAL A 110 -3.99 2.31 1.79
C VAL A 110 -5.22 1.70 2.46
N GLU A 111 -6.08 1.06 1.68
CA GLU A 111 -7.25 0.32 2.17
C GLU A 111 -7.00 -1.18 2.21
N GLU A 112 -6.28 -1.71 1.20
CA GLU A 112 -5.99 -3.13 1.04
C GLU A 112 -4.57 -3.37 0.55
N CYS A 113 -4.03 -4.51 0.98
CA CYS A 113 -2.72 -5.02 0.59
C CYS A 113 -2.87 -6.36 -0.11
N GLY A 114 -1.88 -6.70 -0.93
CA GLY A 114 -1.81 -7.97 -1.63
C GLY A 114 -0.42 -8.30 -2.14
N CYS A 115 -0.33 -9.51 -2.66
CA CYS A 115 0.78 -10.06 -3.43
C CYS A 115 0.29 -10.24 -4.89
#